data_AF-N4XRQ4-F1
#
_entry.id   AF-N4XRQ4-F1
#
_cell.length_a   1.000
_cell.length_b   1.000
_cell.length_c   1.000
_cell.angle_alpha   90.00
_cell.angle_beta   90.00
_cell.angle_gamma   90.00
#
_symmetry.space_group_name_H-M   'P 1'
#
loop_
_entity.id
_entity.type
_entity.pdbx_description
1 polymer ?
#
loop_
_entity_poly.entity_id
_entity_poly.type
_entity_poly.pdbx_seq_one_letter_code
_entity_poly.pdbx_strand_id
1 'polypeptide(L)'
;MCQVIWATSRKHRDDAKRFPCKYCKKYRGSNGFKRRDHLVQHVRNYHHIGEDSRGHYDAYALWCPSIGCSDHADSPNNVGKRQAFHNSTQYIKHLRTVHDQSDLPCPQPGCDRVNSKGYFRPADLRNHLRKVHGTDGSLGGDRI
;
A
#
# COMPACT_ATOMS: atom_id res chain seq x y z
N MET A 1 45.87 18.65 -32.93
CA MET A 1 45.74 18.92 -31.48
C MET A 1 44.29 19.32 -31.22
N CYS A 2 43.65 18.66 -30.23
CA CYS A 2 42.20 18.57 -30.06
C CYS A 2 41.51 19.89 -29.70
N GLN A 3 40.42 20.21 -30.39
CA GLN A 3 39.44 21.22 -29.99
C GLN A 3 38.58 20.66 -28.84
N VAL A 4 38.64 21.27 -27.66
CA VAL A 4 37.71 21.01 -26.57
C VAL A 4 36.42 21.78 -26.80
N ILE A 5 35.36 21.05 -27.13
CA ILE A 5 33.99 21.56 -27.28
C ILE A 5 33.43 21.84 -25.88
N TRP A 6 33.10 23.10 -25.61
CA TRP A 6 32.36 23.50 -24.41
C TRP A 6 30.94 22.92 -24.49
N ALA A 7 30.61 22.01 -23.56
CA ALA A 7 29.26 21.50 -23.40
C ALA A 7 28.34 22.62 -22.88
N THR A 8 27.44 23.10 -23.73
CA THR A 8 26.40 24.05 -23.33
C THR A 8 25.40 23.34 -22.42
N SER A 9 25.38 23.70 -21.14
CA SER A 9 24.35 23.25 -20.20
C SER A 9 22.97 23.66 -20.73
N ARG A 10 22.16 22.64 -21.02
CA ARG A 10 20.83 22.73 -21.62
C ARG A 10 19.90 23.45 -20.62
N LYS A 11 19.69 24.77 -20.80
CA LYS A 11 18.77 25.57 -19.97
C LYS A 11 17.38 24.91 -19.98
N HIS A 12 16.88 24.53 -18.81
CA HIS A 12 15.52 24.00 -18.68
C HIS A 12 14.52 25.10 -19.06
N ARG A 13 13.66 24.85 -20.05
CA ARG A 13 12.60 25.79 -20.45
C ARG A 13 11.60 25.95 -19.28
N ASP A 14 11.40 27.17 -18.82
CA ASP A 14 10.49 27.48 -17.69
C ASP A 14 9.01 27.27 -18.04
N ASP A 15 8.65 27.34 -19.33
CA ASP A 15 7.31 27.13 -19.89
C ASP A 15 6.91 25.66 -20.09
N ALA A 16 7.63 24.73 -19.48
CA ALA A 16 7.30 23.32 -19.60
C ALA A 16 5.91 23.01 -19.00
N LYS A 17 5.11 22.23 -19.74
CA LYS A 17 3.80 21.72 -19.30
C LYS A 17 3.88 21.15 -17.88
N ARG A 18 3.12 21.72 -16.96
CA ARG A 18 3.04 21.26 -15.57
C ARG A 18 2.02 20.13 -15.42
N PHE A 19 2.34 19.19 -14.55
CA PHE A 19 1.50 18.05 -14.19
C PHE A 19 0.99 18.27 -12.76
N PRO A 20 -0.19 18.92 -12.59
CA PRO A 20 -0.70 19.23 -11.25
C PRO A 20 -1.26 18.00 -10.55
N CYS A 21 -1.11 17.96 -9.23
CA CYS A 21 -1.82 17.01 -8.39
C CYS A 21 -3.27 17.47 -8.19
N LYS A 22 -4.23 16.55 -8.35
CA LYS A 22 -5.66 16.83 -8.16
C LYS A 22 -6.10 16.74 -6.70
N TYR A 23 -5.31 16.10 -5.85
CA TYR A 23 -5.68 15.71 -4.49
C TYR A 23 -5.13 16.63 -3.40
N CYS A 24 -4.11 17.45 -3.71
CA CYS A 24 -3.54 18.39 -2.75
C CYS A 24 -3.57 19.83 -3.28
N LYS A 25 -3.73 20.79 -2.36
CA LYS A 25 -3.70 22.23 -2.69
C LYS A 25 -2.30 22.70 -3.10
N LYS A 26 -1.25 22.08 -2.54
CA LYS A 26 0.16 22.47 -2.71
C LYS A 26 0.66 22.39 -4.15
N TYR A 27 0.29 21.34 -4.88
CA TYR A 27 0.80 21.07 -6.24
C TYR A 27 -0.29 21.23 -7.32
N ARG A 28 -1.26 22.12 -7.10
CA ARG A 28 -2.35 22.41 -8.04
C ARG A 28 -1.95 23.51 -9.04
N GLY A 29 -2.49 23.45 -10.26
CA GLY A 29 -2.26 24.48 -11.29
C GLY A 29 -0.79 24.65 -11.70
N SER A 30 -0.29 25.89 -11.65
CA SER A 30 1.07 26.27 -12.02
C SER A 30 2.15 25.68 -11.10
N ASN A 31 1.78 25.29 -9.88
CA ASN A 31 2.67 24.58 -8.93
C ASN A 31 2.79 23.08 -9.23
N GLY A 32 2.23 22.61 -10.36
CA GLY A 32 2.34 21.22 -10.78
C GLY A 32 3.78 20.79 -11.05
N PHE A 33 3.98 19.48 -11.02
CA PHE A 33 5.29 18.87 -11.26
C PHE A 33 5.75 19.15 -12.70
N LYS A 34 7.06 19.38 -12.89
CA LYS A 34 7.64 19.57 -14.23
C LYS A 34 7.61 18.28 -15.07
N ARG A 35 7.62 17.11 -14.42
CA ARG A 35 7.58 15.79 -15.06
C ARG A 35 6.42 14.93 -14.54
N ARG A 36 5.88 14.07 -15.40
CA ARG A 36 4.74 13.19 -15.08
C ARG A 36 5.09 12.12 -14.06
N ASP A 37 6.28 11.54 -14.14
CA ASP A 37 6.74 10.49 -13.23
C ASP A 37 6.87 11.00 -11.78
N HIS A 38 7.29 12.25 -11.57
CA HIS A 38 7.30 12.86 -10.24
C HIS A 38 5.88 13.05 -9.69
N LEU A 39 4.91 13.38 -10.55
CA LEU A 39 3.50 13.39 -10.14
C LEU A 39 3.03 11.99 -9.76
N VAL A 40 3.35 10.96 -10.56
CA VAL A 40 2.97 9.56 -10.26
C VAL A 40 3.58 9.12 -8.93
N GLN A 41 4.87 9.37 -8.70
CA GLN A 41 5.52 9.07 -7.43
C GLN A 41 4.90 9.84 -6.26
N HIS A 42 4.57 11.13 -6.44
CA HIS A 42 3.90 11.92 -5.42
C HIS A 42 2.52 11.34 -5.08
N VAL A 43 1.70 11.04 -6.10
CA VAL A 43 0.35 10.51 -5.93
C VAL A 43 0.37 9.11 -5.30
N ARG A 44 1.34 8.26 -5.66
CA ARG A 44 1.54 6.96 -5.01
C ARG A 44 2.00 7.09 -3.56
N ASN A 45 3.00 7.92 -3.28
CA ASN A 45 3.63 7.95 -1.95
C ASN A 45 2.87 8.81 -0.94
N TYR A 46 2.22 9.90 -1.37
CA TYR A 46 1.55 10.86 -0.48
C TYR A 46 0.04 10.73 -0.48
N HIS A 47 -0.55 10.25 -1.59
CA HIS A 47 -1.99 10.02 -1.67
C HIS A 47 -2.34 8.53 -1.64
N HIS A 48 -1.37 7.61 -1.71
CA HIS A 48 -1.61 6.17 -1.77
C HIS A 48 -2.56 5.77 -2.92
N ILE A 49 -2.51 6.51 -4.04
CA ILE A 49 -3.35 6.29 -5.22
C ILE A 49 -2.50 5.65 -6.32
N GLY A 50 -2.93 4.49 -6.84
CA GLY A 50 -2.18 3.70 -7.81
C GLY A 50 -1.28 2.64 -7.19
N GLU A 51 -1.37 2.45 -5.87
CA GLU A 51 -1.43 1.10 -5.33
C GLU A 51 -2.90 0.72 -5.41
N ASP A 52 -3.22 -0.07 -6.42
CA ASP A 52 -4.43 -0.84 -6.57
C ASP A 52 -4.56 -1.81 -5.39
N SER A 53 -4.89 -1.24 -4.23
CA SER A 53 -5.65 -1.94 -3.18
C SER A 53 -7.11 -2.17 -3.61
N ARG A 54 -7.43 -2.01 -4.89
CA ARG A 54 -8.76 -2.21 -5.49
C ARG A 54 -9.07 -3.70 -5.73
N GLY A 55 -8.67 -4.60 -4.83
CA GLY A 55 -8.96 -6.01 -5.07
C GLY A 55 -8.36 -7.05 -4.12
N HIS A 56 -8.20 -6.77 -2.82
CA HIS A 56 -7.99 -7.88 -1.87
C HIS A 56 -9.16 -8.08 -0.89
N TYR A 57 -10.09 -7.14 -0.85
CA TYR A 57 -11.37 -7.29 -0.18
C TYR A 57 -12.42 -6.80 -1.17
N ASP A 58 -12.55 -7.54 -2.27
CA ASP A 58 -13.75 -7.44 -3.10
C ASP A 58 -14.97 -7.61 -2.19
N ALA A 59 -16.08 -6.99 -2.57
CA ALA A 59 -17.32 -6.89 -1.79
C ALA A 59 -17.92 -8.24 -1.29
N TYR A 60 -17.27 -9.37 -1.59
CA TYR A 60 -17.59 -10.72 -1.15
C TYR A 60 -16.82 -11.21 0.10
N ALA A 61 -15.77 -10.50 0.57
CA ALA A 61 -14.88 -11.00 1.64
C ALA A 61 -14.89 -10.16 2.94
N LEU A 62 -15.99 -9.45 3.23
CA LEU A 62 -16.19 -8.77 4.52
C LEU A 62 -16.88 -9.68 5.55
N TRP A 63 -16.52 -10.97 5.51
CA TRP A 63 -16.91 -11.99 6.46
C TRP A 63 -15.66 -12.41 7.23
N CYS A 64 -15.81 -12.70 8.53
CA CYS A 64 -14.72 -13.29 9.27
C CYS A 64 -14.46 -14.72 8.75
N PRO A 65 -13.21 -15.14 8.48
CA PRO A 65 -12.89 -16.49 8.04
C PRO A 65 -12.82 -17.52 9.19
N SER A 66 -12.82 -17.07 10.45
CA SER A 66 -12.70 -17.97 11.60
C SER A 66 -14.01 -18.70 11.86
N ILE A 67 -14.02 -20.02 11.65
CA ILE A 67 -15.15 -20.89 11.96
C ILE A 67 -15.52 -20.76 13.45
N GLY A 68 -16.80 -20.57 13.74
CA GLY A 68 -17.30 -20.32 15.09
C GLY A 68 -17.27 -18.86 15.53
N CYS A 69 -16.71 -17.95 14.72
CA CYS A 69 -16.83 -16.51 14.96
C CYS A 69 -18.25 -16.03 14.65
N SER A 70 -18.78 -15.11 15.47
CA SER A 70 -20.12 -14.56 15.27
C SER A 70 -20.26 -13.76 13.97
N ASP A 71 -19.15 -13.23 13.46
CA ASP A 71 -19.04 -12.48 12.21
C ASP A 71 -18.66 -13.37 11.01
N HIS A 72 -18.61 -14.70 11.20
CA HIS A 72 -18.44 -15.68 10.12
C HIS A 72 -19.69 -15.75 9.23
N ALA A 73 -19.53 -16.08 7.95
CA ALA A 73 -20.63 -16.18 7.00
C ALA A 73 -21.71 -17.20 7.45
N ASP A 74 -21.27 -18.36 7.95
CA ASP A 74 -22.15 -19.44 8.42
C ASP A 74 -22.73 -19.22 9.83
N SER A 75 -22.45 -18.09 10.47
CA SER A 75 -22.97 -17.79 11.80
C SER A 75 -24.50 -17.65 11.74
N PRO A 76 -25.27 -18.24 12.69
CA PRO A 76 -26.72 -18.06 12.76
C PRO A 76 -27.15 -16.59 12.83
N ASN A 77 -26.28 -15.73 13.38
CA ASN A 77 -26.51 -14.29 13.50
C ASN A 77 -26.42 -13.53 12.17
N ASN A 78 -25.97 -14.20 11.10
CA ASN A 78 -25.71 -13.60 9.79
C ASN A 78 -26.63 -14.16 8.69
N VAL A 79 -27.62 -14.97 9.04
CA VAL A 79 -28.64 -15.45 8.11
C VAL A 79 -29.35 -14.26 7.45
N GLY A 80 -29.32 -14.21 6.11
CA GLY A 80 -29.94 -13.15 5.32
C GLY A 80 -29.11 -11.85 5.19
N LYS A 81 -27.93 -11.75 5.81
CA LYS A 81 -27.02 -10.61 5.62
C LYS A 81 -26.11 -10.82 4.40
N ARG A 82 -25.74 -9.72 3.74
CA ARG A 82 -24.82 -9.74 2.57
C ARG A 82 -23.34 -9.69 2.98
N GLN A 83 -23.03 -9.15 4.16
CA GLN A 83 -21.69 -9.01 4.73
C GLN A 83 -21.77 -8.78 6.25
N ALA A 84 -20.73 -9.15 7.01
CA ALA A 84 -20.63 -8.85 8.44
C ALA A 84 -20.08 -7.44 8.70
N PHE A 85 -19.10 -7.01 7.91
CA PHE A 85 -18.49 -5.67 8.05
C PHE A 85 -18.89 -4.75 6.91
N HIS A 86 -19.06 -3.46 7.18
CA HIS A 86 -19.43 -2.48 6.13
C HIS A 86 -18.22 -2.08 5.26
N ASN A 87 -17.00 -2.21 5.76
CA ASN A 87 -15.77 -1.83 5.06
C ASN A 87 -14.55 -2.60 5.58
N SER A 88 -13.46 -2.53 4.83
CA SER A 88 -12.20 -3.20 5.17
C SER A 88 -11.58 -2.73 6.48
N THR A 89 -11.77 -1.48 6.88
CA THR A 89 -11.26 -0.98 8.17
C THR A 89 -11.89 -1.69 9.35
N GLN A 90 -13.22 -1.90 9.32
CA GLN A 90 -13.91 -2.64 10.38
C GLN A 90 -13.48 -4.11 10.41
N TYR A 91 -13.38 -4.74 9.25
CA TYR A 91 -12.88 -6.12 9.12
C TYR A 91 -11.45 -6.28 9.67
N ILE A 92 -10.53 -5.42 9.27
CA ILE A 92 -9.14 -5.43 9.76
C ILE A 92 -9.09 -5.21 11.27
N LYS A 93 -9.89 -4.28 11.79
CA LYS A 93 -9.95 -4.03 13.24
C LYS A 93 -10.44 -5.29 13.98
N HIS A 94 -11.48 -5.93 13.48
CA HIS A 94 -12.01 -7.18 14.02
C HIS A 94 -10.93 -8.26 14.06
N LEU A 95 -10.22 -8.52 12.95
CA LEU A 95 -9.16 -9.53 12.91
C LEU A 95 -8.06 -9.25 13.94
N ARG A 96 -7.65 -7.99 14.10
CA ARG A 96 -6.63 -7.61 15.10
C ARG A 96 -7.09 -7.84 16.53
N THR A 97 -8.34 -7.50 16.86
CA THR A 97 -8.79 -7.49 18.26
C THR A 97 -9.42 -8.81 18.71
N VAL A 98 -10.09 -9.51 17.80
CA VAL A 98 -10.82 -10.76 18.12
C VAL A 98 -9.94 -11.97 17.88
N HIS A 99 -9.12 -11.94 16.83
CA HIS A 99 -8.34 -13.10 16.39
C HIS A 99 -6.84 -12.94 16.59
N ASP A 100 -6.36 -11.79 17.09
CA ASP A 100 -4.94 -11.44 17.16
C ASP A 100 -4.20 -11.70 15.82
N GLN A 101 -4.87 -11.45 14.70
CA GLN A 101 -4.39 -11.87 13.39
C GLN A 101 -4.15 -10.69 12.45
N SER A 102 -3.25 -10.91 11.50
CA SER A 102 -3.05 -10.09 10.32
C SER A 102 -2.69 -10.96 9.13
N ASP A 103 -3.00 -10.48 7.93
CA ASP A 103 -2.78 -11.25 6.70
C ASP A 103 -1.30 -11.36 6.32
N LEU A 104 -0.51 -10.36 6.71
CA LEU A 104 0.89 -10.20 6.29
C LEU A 104 1.78 -9.94 7.52
N PRO A 105 2.06 -10.99 8.32
CA PRO A 105 3.06 -10.89 9.39
C PRO A 105 4.46 -10.70 8.81
N CYS A 106 5.36 -10.10 9.59
CA CYS A 106 6.76 -9.99 9.20
C CYS A 106 7.44 -11.37 9.24
N PRO A 107 8.10 -11.81 8.15
CA PRO A 107 8.78 -13.11 8.09
C PRO A 107 10.12 -13.15 8.85
N GLN A 108 10.63 -12.01 9.32
CA GLN A 108 11.95 -11.95 9.96
C GLN A 108 11.89 -12.52 11.39
N PRO A 109 12.70 -13.55 11.72
CA PRO A 109 12.74 -14.13 13.06
C PRO A 109 13.06 -13.07 14.12
N GLY A 110 12.29 -13.07 15.21
CA GLY A 110 12.45 -12.11 16.30
C GLY A 110 11.88 -10.72 16.02
N CYS A 111 11.18 -10.50 14.90
CA CYS A 111 10.46 -9.24 14.67
C CYS A 111 9.10 -9.23 15.37
N ASP A 112 8.81 -8.16 16.12
CA ASP A 112 7.53 -7.98 16.84
C ASP A 112 6.32 -7.74 15.93
N ARG A 113 6.52 -7.59 14.61
CA ARG A 113 5.48 -7.29 13.62
C ARG A 113 4.79 -8.57 13.14
N VAL A 114 4.34 -9.40 14.08
CA VAL A 114 3.58 -10.63 13.86
C VAL A 114 2.16 -10.51 14.44
N ASN A 115 1.29 -11.48 14.17
CA ASN A 115 -0.08 -11.53 14.73
C ASN A 115 -0.86 -10.23 14.46
N SER A 116 -1.58 -9.64 15.43
CA SER A 116 -2.32 -8.38 15.28
C SER A 116 -1.45 -7.17 14.96
N LYS A 117 -0.13 -7.26 15.14
CA LYS A 117 0.83 -6.17 14.89
C LYS A 117 1.38 -6.18 13.46
N GLY A 118 1.08 -7.23 12.70
CA GLY A 118 1.45 -7.31 11.29
C GLY A 118 0.64 -6.39 10.40
N TYR A 119 0.77 -6.62 9.10
CA TYR A 119 0.27 -5.74 8.04
C TYR A 119 -0.90 -6.39 7.30
N PHE A 120 -1.69 -5.55 6.62
CA PHE A 120 -2.83 -5.99 5.79
C PHE A 120 -2.68 -5.48 4.35
N ARG A 121 -1.53 -4.86 4.06
CA ARG A 121 -1.15 -4.36 2.74
C ARG A 121 0.28 -4.78 2.46
N PRO A 122 0.56 -5.39 1.28
CA PRO A 122 1.91 -5.76 0.89
C PRO A 122 2.87 -4.56 0.82
N ALA A 123 2.37 -3.37 0.49
CA ALA A 123 3.14 -2.13 0.48
C ALA A 123 3.72 -1.78 1.86
N ASP A 124 2.90 -1.88 2.90
CA ASP A 124 3.30 -1.56 4.26
C ASP A 124 4.33 -2.56 4.78
N LEU A 125 4.13 -3.86 4.51
CA LEU A 125 5.11 -4.89 4.83
C LEU A 125 6.44 -4.65 4.10
N ARG A 126 6.43 -4.40 2.78
CA ARG A 126 7.66 -4.10 2.02
C ARG A 126 8.38 -2.86 2.55
N ASN A 127 7.63 -1.82 2.90
CA ASN A 127 8.22 -0.61 3.47
C ASN A 127 8.86 -0.87 4.84
N HIS A 128 8.23 -1.69 5.67
CA HIS A 128 8.78 -2.14 6.94
C HIS A 128 10.05 -2.95 6.75
N LEU A 129 10.02 -3.97 5.89
CA LEU A 129 11.17 -4.82 5.59
C LEU A 129 12.37 -3.99 5.13
N ARG A 130 12.15 -3.03 4.24
CA ARG A 130 13.23 -2.15 3.77
C ARG A 130 13.81 -1.26 4.88
N LYS A 131 12.97 -0.74 5.78
CA LYS A 131 13.37 0.22 6.82
C LYS A 131 14.00 -0.43 8.04
N VAL A 132 13.47 -1.58 8.45
CA VAL A 132 13.85 -2.26 9.70
C VAL A 132 14.85 -3.38 9.43
N HIS A 133 14.69 -4.09 8.30
CA HIS A 133 15.49 -5.28 7.98
C HIS A 133 16.41 -5.07 6.77
N GLY A 134 16.30 -3.95 6.04
CA GLY A 134 17.10 -3.69 4.85
C GLY A 134 16.79 -4.60 3.65
N THR A 135 15.70 -5.38 3.69
CA THR A 135 15.30 -6.33 2.65
C THR A 135 13.99 -5.94 1.99
N ASP A 136 13.70 -6.42 0.77
CA ASP A 136 12.42 -6.18 0.09
C ASP A 136 11.36 -7.27 0.39
N GLY A 137 11.73 -8.32 1.13
CA GLY A 137 10.85 -9.45 1.43
C GLY A 137 10.89 -10.60 0.44
N SER A 138 11.85 -10.61 -0.47
CA SER A 138 12.14 -11.79 -1.29
C SER A 138 12.75 -12.89 -0.40
N LEU A 139 11.91 -13.75 0.19
CA LEU A 139 12.37 -15.03 0.69
C LEU A 139 12.78 -15.86 -0.53
N GLY A 140 14.08 -16.08 -0.71
CA GLY A 140 14.60 -17.06 -1.64
C GLY A 140 13.92 -18.40 -1.36
N GLY A 141 13.33 -18.99 -2.40
CA GLY A 141 12.83 -20.34 -2.34
C GLY A 141 14.01 -21.29 -2.24
N ASP A 142 14.28 -21.80 -1.04
CA ASP A 142 15.13 -22.97 -0.89
C ASP A 142 14.28 -24.21 -1.16
N ARG A 143 14.51 -24.74 -2.38
CA ARG A 143 14.21 -26.12 -2.76
C ARG A 143 14.97 -27.04 -1.82
N ILE A 144 14.26 -27.94 -1.14
CA ILE A 144 14.71 -29.32 -0.89
C ILE A 144 13.54 -30.22 -1.27
#